data_AF-A0A534LE50-F1
#
_entry.id   AF-A0A534LE50-F1
#
_cell.length_a   1.000
_cell.length_b   1.000
_cell.length_c   1.000
_cell.angle_alpha   90.00
_cell.angle_beta   90.00
_cell.angle_gamma   90.00
#
_symmetry.space_group_name_H-M   'P 1'
#
loop_
_entity.id
_entity.type
_entity.pdbx_description
1 polymer ?
#
loop_
_entity_poly.entity_id
_entity_poly.type
_entity_poly.pdbx_seq_one_letter_code
_entity_poly.pdbx_strand_id
1 'polypeptide(L)'
;MNRTTLILVCVTIGLVGGSGILAPNARAAPGPTLSIVSPVNNAIVGNGSPVAIVFAVTNFNLTEPDAGPSTPDSGHAAVFVDGGFTETSSTNTVVIPLPSGPHAIRLQLVMNNGSALSPDVTASIAVMVTRGPATGAPGLSIASPREGALLGTDSTVSFRVTNFVLVPAGGPAGVPNEGRIRVRLDGANYSELTDDAPLHLNLKDGPHTLTLELIDNGGQS
;
A
#
# COMPACT_ATOMS: atom_id res chain seq x y z
N MET A 1 91.49 0.46 -23.11
CA MET A 1 91.63 1.82 -23.67
C MET A 1 90.81 2.81 -22.83
N ASN A 2 91.39 3.18 -21.69
CA ASN A 2 91.35 4.47 -20.99
C ASN A 2 90.60 5.63 -21.67
N ARG A 3 89.68 6.28 -20.91
CA ARG A 3 89.55 7.75 -20.69
C ARG A 3 88.28 8.06 -19.87
N THR A 4 88.36 8.40 -18.59
CA THR A 4 88.56 9.75 -18.00
C THR A 4 87.25 10.30 -17.43
N THR A 5 87.23 10.34 -16.10
CA THR A 5 86.35 11.04 -15.16
C THR A 5 85.98 12.47 -15.53
N LEU A 6 84.74 12.88 -15.27
CA LEU A 6 84.44 14.21 -14.72
C LEU A 6 83.25 14.14 -13.76
N ILE A 7 83.55 14.31 -12.48
CA ILE A 7 82.60 14.52 -11.39
C ILE A 7 82.24 16.01 -11.39
N LEU A 8 80.95 16.35 -11.42
CA LEU A 8 80.49 17.68 -11.03
C LEU A 8 79.41 17.52 -9.95
N VAL A 9 79.83 17.75 -8.71
CA VAL A 9 78.98 17.92 -7.54
C VAL A 9 78.46 19.35 -7.56
N CYS A 10 77.15 19.54 -7.73
CA CYS A 10 76.46 20.78 -7.40
C CYS A 10 75.50 20.50 -6.25
N VAL A 11 75.94 20.85 -5.04
CA VAL A 11 75.11 20.96 -3.85
C VAL A 11 74.31 22.26 -3.97
N THR A 12 73.00 22.16 -4.12
CA THR A 12 72.07 23.26 -3.89
C THR A 12 71.13 22.88 -2.74
N ILE A 13 71.48 23.40 -1.56
CA ILE A 13 70.58 23.50 -0.41
C ILE A 13 69.60 24.63 -0.71
N GLY A 14 68.30 24.34 -0.70
CA GLY A 14 67.27 25.32 -1.03
C GLY A 14 65.90 24.95 -0.48
N LEU A 15 65.66 25.42 0.75
CA LEU A 15 64.36 25.83 1.31
C LEU A 15 63.22 24.81 1.39
N VAL A 16 62.93 24.39 2.63
CA VAL A 16 61.64 23.87 3.10
C VAL A 16 60.55 24.89 2.77
N GLY A 17 59.66 24.54 1.83
CA GLY A 17 58.41 25.23 1.55
C GLY A 17 57.28 24.23 1.69
N GLY A 18 56.72 24.13 2.90
CA GLY A 18 55.52 23.35 3.16
C GLY A 18 54.32 23.95 2.45
N SER A 19 54.00 23.46 1.27
CA SER A 19 52.70 23.68 0.64
C SER A 19 51.80 22.49 0.97
N GLY A 20 51.35 22.43 2.22
CA GLY A 20 50.15 21.67 2.55
C GLY A 20 48.98 22.35 1.84
N ILE A 21 48.66 21.89 0.63
CA ILE A 21 47.37 22.20 0.03
C ILE A 21 46.36 21.55 0.96
N LEU A 22 45.74 22.35 1.82
CA LEU A 22 44.50 21.97 2.48
C LEU A 22 43.53 21.67 1.34
N ALA A 23 43.33 20.38 1.05
CA ALA A 23 42.21 19.98 0.22
C ALA A 23 40.97 20.64 0.84
N PRO A 24 40.16 21.39 0.07
CA PRO A 24 38.91 21.88 0.61
C PRO A 24 38.20 20.65 1.16
N ASN A 25 37.72 20.73 2.40
CA ASN A 25 36.83 19.73 2.97
C ASN A 25 35.61 19.67 2.06
N ALA A 26 35.66 18.85 1.02
CA ALA A 26 34.55 18.61 0.13
C ALA A 26 33.50 17.95 1.03
N ARG A 27 32.50 18.74 1.42
CA ARG A 27 31.30 18.15 2.01
C ARG A 27 30.79 17.16 0.98
N ALA A 28 30.69 15.89 1.37
CA ALA A 28 30.05 14.89 0.53
C ALA A 28 28.68 15.45 0.12
N ALA A 29 28.36 15.36 -1.18
CA ALA A 29 27.03 15.73 -1.64
C ALA A 29 25.99 14.94 -0.82
N PRO A 30 24.86 15.55 -0.43
CA PRO A 30 23.81 14.83 0.27
C PRO A 30 23.39 13.58 -0.52
N GLY A 31 23.27 12.44 0.16
CA GLY A 31 22.87 11.19 -0.48
C GLY A 31 21.42 11.21 -0.99
N PRO A 32 21.05 10.25 -1.85
CA PRO A 32 19.67 10.00 -2.25
C PRO A 32 18.72 9.84 -1.06
N THR A 33 17.49 10.35 -1.20
CA THR A 33 16.42 10.07 -0.22
C THR A 33 15.15 9.62 -0.92
N LEU A 34 14.33 8.87 -0.19
CA LEU A 34 13.04 8.35 -0.63
C LEU A 34 12.04 8.46 0.51
N SER A 35 10.84 8.96 0.22
CA SER A 35 9.72 9.00 1.16
C SER A 35 8.41 8.72 0.46
N ILE A 36 7.55 7.92 1.09
CA ILE A 36 6.18 7.71 0.60
C ILE A 36 5.31 8.83 1.17
N VAL A 37 4.69 9.61 0.28
CA VAL A 37 3.85 10.77 0.62
C VAL A 37 2.39 10.34 0.78
N SER A 38 1.94 9.40 -0.06
CA SER A 38 0.60 8.83 0.00
C SER A 38 0.63 7.37 -0.47
N PRO A 39 -0.19 6.48 0.09
CA PRO A 39 -0.98 6.70 1.29
C PRO A 39 -0.10 6.86 2.55
N VAL A 40 -0.67 7.42 3.62
CA VAL A 40 0.01 7.47 4.92
C VAL A 40 0.12 6.08 5.53
N ASN A 41 1.09 5.87 6.42
CA ASN A 41 1.23 4.59 7.10
C ASN A 41 -0.04 4.22 7.89
N ASN A 42 -0.49 2.98 7.72
CA ASN A 42 -1.73 2.39 8.24
C ASN A 42 -3.03 3.01 7.68
N ALA A 43 -2.99 3.66 6.51
CA ALA A 43 -4.20 4.17 5.88
C ALA A 43 -5.17 3.05 5.51
N ILE A 44 -6.48 3.35 5.61
CA ILE A 44 -7.53 2.56 4.98
C ILE A 44 -7.75 3.11 3.58
N VAL A 45 -7.55 2.27 2.56
CA VAL A 45 -7.86 2.59 1.17
C VAL A 45 -9.19 1.91 0.83
N GLY A 46 -10.21 2.74 0.63
CA GLY A 46 -11.56 2.29 0.35
C GLY A 46 -11.94 2.40 -1.12
N ASN A 47 -13.15 1.92 -1.42
CA ASN A 47 -13.71 1.80 -2.78
C ASN A 47 -12.93 0.81 -3.66
N GLY A 48 -12.23 -0.12 -3.02
CA GLY A 48 -11.51 -1.21 -3.66
C GLY A 48 -10.15 -0.80 -4.21
N SER A 49 -9.77 -1.51 -5.27
CA SER A 49 -8.51 -1.41 -5.98
C SER A 49 -8.66 -0.50 -7.21
N PRO A 50 -7.63 0.25 -7.64
CA PRO A 50 -6.21 0.15 -7.23
C PRO A 50 -5.76 1.15 -6.16
N VAL A 51 -4.58 0.89 -5.58
CA VAL A 51 -3.91 1.80 -4.63
C VAL A 51 -2.88 2.66 -5.37
N ALA A 52 -3.06 3.98 -5.31
CA ALA A 52 -2.11 4.95 -5.83
C ALA A 52 -1.07 5.32 -4.75
N ILE A 53 0.18 4.96 -5.00
CA ILE A 53 1.34 5.29 -4.17
C ILE A 53 2.04 6.49 -4.79
N VAL A 54 2.14 7.57 -4.04
CA VAL A 54 2.87 8.78 -4.40
C VAL A 54 4.08 8.88 -3.49
N PHE A 55 5.26 9.10 -4.06
CA PHE A 55 6.51 9.16 -3.31
C PHE A 55 7.40 10.31 -3.79
N ALA A 56 8.21 10.84 -2.90
CA ALA A 56 9.18 11.89 -3.19
C ALA A 56 10.60 11.31 -3.14
N VAL A 57 11.42 11.76 -4.10
CA VAL A 57 12.83 11.40 -4.22
C VAL A 57 13.65 12.68 -4.28
N THR A 58 14.80 12.71 -3.61
CA THR A 58 15.76 13.83 -3.70
C THR A 58 17.16 13.30 -3.94
N ASN A 59 18.01 14.09 -4.60
CA ASN A 59 19.40 13.74 -4.95
C ASN A 59 19.53 12.41 -5.71
N PHE A 60 18.51 12.06 -6.49
CA PHE A 60 18.48 10.86 -7.32
C PHE A 60 17.57 11.11 -8.52
N ASN A 61 18.07 10.76 -9.71
CA ASN A 61 17.37 10.94 -10.96
C ASN A 61 16.61 9.67 -11.32
N LEU A 62 15.28 9.76 -11.40
CA LEU A 62 14.46 8.63 -11.83
C LEU A 62 14.56 8.48 -13.36
N THR A 63 14.92 7.28 -13.79
CA THR A 63 15.11 6.86 -15.19
C THR A 63 14.49 5.49 -15.41
N GLU A 64 14.12 5.19 -16.66
CA GLU A 64 13.63 3.87 -17.02
C GLU A 64 14.67 2.77 -16.69
N PRO A 65 14.22 1.53 -16.40
CA PRO A 65 15.13 0.39 -16.30
C PRO A 65 16.02 0.26 -17.54
N ASP A 66 17.28 -0.14 -17.34
CA ASP A 66 18.29 -0.30 -18.40
C ASP A 66 18.60 0.98 -19.22
N ALA A 67 18.17 2.16 -18.74
CA ALA A 67 18.45 3.43 -19.39
C ALA A 67 19.90 3.90 -19.11
N GLY A 68 20.85 3.39 -19.90
CA GLY A 68 22.23 3.89 -19.90
C GLY A 68 23.09 3.36 -18.75
N PRO A 69 24.15 4.08 -18.34
CA PRO A 69 25.10 3.58 -17.37
C PRO A 69 24.48 3.46 -15.97
N SER A 70 24.97 2.52 -15.16
CA SER A 70 24.56 2.37 -13.76
C SER A 70 25.40 3.28 -12.88
N THR A 71 24.74 4.25 -12.24
CA THR A 71 25.37 5.21 -11.33
C THR A 71 24.60 5.31 -10.01
N PRO A 72 25.24 5.66 -8.87
CA PRO A 72 24.54 5.74 -7.58
C PRO A 72 23.51 6.88 -7.44
N ASP A 73 23.46 7.78 -8.42
CA ASP A 73 22.59 8.96 -8.46
C ASP A 73 21.48 8.86 -9.52
N SER A 74 21.37 7.73 -10.25
CA SER A 74 20.33 7.52 -11.25
C SER A 74 19.82 6.08 -11.29
N GLY A 75 18.52 5.91 -11.53
CA GLY A 75 17.89 4.60 -11.62
C GLY A 75 16.38 4.69 -11.40
N HIS A 76 15.77 3.68 -10.79
CA HIS A 76 14.31 3.64 -10.60
C HIS A 76 13.94 3.19 -9.18
N ALA A 77 12.66 3.32 -8.84
CA ALA A 77 12.11 2.72 -7.64
C ALA A 77 11.68 1.27 -7.95
N ALA A 78 12.22 0.30 -7.23
CA ALA A 78 11.67 -1.05 -7.16
C ALA A 78 10.56 -1.11 -6.11
N VAL A 79 9.41 -1.65 -6.47
CA VAL A 79 8.23 -1.71 -5.62
C VAL A 79 7.97 -3.14 -5.19
N PHE A 80 7.78 -3.32 -3.89
CA PHE A 80 7.51 -4.60 -3.27
C PHE A 80 6.21 -4.55 -2.49
N VAL A 81 5.37 -5.55 -2.67
CA VAL A 81 4.13 -5.76 -1.92
C VAL A 81 4.25 -7.09 -1.18
N ASP A 82 4.00 -7.06 0.13
CA ASP A 82 4.06 -8.22 1.03
C ASP A 82 5.38 -9.00 0.93
N GLY A 83 6.47 -8.27 0.68
CA GLY A 83 7.82 -8.81 0.51
C GLY A 83 8.16 -9.28 -0.91
N GLY A 84 7.16 -9.48 -1.77
CA GLY A 84 7.35 -9.85 -3.17
C GLY A 84 7.61 -8.64 -4.06
N PHE A 85 8.50 -8.77 -5.04
CA PHE A 85 8.68 -7.75 -6.07
C PHE A 85 7.41 -7.67 -6.94
N THR A 86 6.97 -6.45 -7.22
CA THR A 86 5.74 -6.18 -7.99
C THR A 86 6.07 -5.52 -9.31
N GLU A 87 6.73 -4.36 -9.28
CA GLU A 87 7.07 -3.59 -10.47
C GLU A 87 8.20 -2.59 -10.20
N THR A 88 8.58 -1.84 -11.24
CA THR A 88 9.50 -0.71 -11.14
C THR A 88 8.82 0.56 -11.58
N SER A 89 9.29 1.72 -11.11
CA SER A 89 8.80 3.02 -11.57
C SER A 89 9.93 4.04 -11.71
N SER A 90 9.92 4.71 -12.85
CA SER A 90 10.74 5.88 -13.21
C SER A 90 10.02 7.20 -12.89
N THR A 91 8.83 7.15 -12.30
CA THR A 91 8.04 8.34 -11.96
C THR A 91 7.60 8.29 -10.50
N ASN A 92 7.27 9.45 -9.92
CA ASN A 92 6.90 9.60 -8.50
C ASN A 92 5.54 9.00 -8.12
N THR A 93 4.88 8.27 -9.01
CA THR A 93 3.58 7.65 -8.78
C THR A 93 3.58 6.21 -9.28
N VAL A 94 2.99 5.31 -8.51
CA VAL A 94 2.73 3.90 -8.89
C VAL A 94 1.30 3.55 -8.55
N VAL A 95 0.62 2.78 -9.39
CA VAL A 95 -0.77 2.38 -9.18
C VAL A 95 -0.87 0.86 -9.21
N ILE A 96 -1.07 0.27 -8.04
CA ILE A 96 -1.01 -1.20 -7.87
C ILE A 96 -2.40 -1.74 -7.58
N PRO A 97 -2.86 -2.76 -8.33
CA PRO A 97 -4.07 -3.47 -7.95
C PRO A 97 -3.81 -4.34 -6.72
N LEU A 98 -4.52 -4.07 -5.62
CA LEU A 98 -4.40 -4.83 -4.37
C LEU A 98 -5.77 -5.38 -3.97
N PRO A 99 -5.90 -6.68 -3.65
CA PRO A 99 -7.15 -7.22 -3.12
C PRO A 99 -7.51 -6.59 -1.77
N SER A 100 -8.75 -6.81 -1.30
CA SER A 100 -9.11 -6.43 0.08
C SER A 100 -8.19 -7.14 1.08
N GLY A 101 -7.78 -6.44 2.13
CA GLY A 101 -6.92 -6.95 3.18
C GLY A 101 -5.75 -6.04 3.54
N PRO A 102 -4.95 -6.44 4.54
CA PRO A 102 -3.74 -5.74 4.92
C PRO A 102 -2.63 -5.99 3.90
N HIS A 103 -1.88 -4.94 3.55
CA HIS A 103 -0.72 -5.02 2.67
C HIS A 103 0.46 -4.20 3.20
N ALA A 104 1.66 -4.75 3.10
CA ALA A 104 2.91 -4.05 3.36
C ALA A 104 3.55 -3.62 2.03
N ILE A 105 3.74 -2.32 1.84
CA ILE A 105 4.34 -1.74 0.63
C ILE A 105 5.71 -1.21 0.99
N ARG A 106 6.73 -1.62 0.22
CA ARG A 106 8.10 -1.11 0.33
C ARG A 106 8.57 -0.62 -1.03
N LEU A 107 9.13 0.58 -1.07
CA LEU A 107 9.87 1.10 -2.21
C LEU A 107 11.37 1.08 -1.88
N GLN A 108 12.20 0.79 -2.89
CA GLN A 108 13.66 0.84 -2.81
C GLN A 108 14.21 1.57 -4.04
N LEU A 109 15.12 2.52 -3.86
CA LEU A 109 15.86 3.06 -4.98
C LEU A 109 16.94 2.07 -5.41
N VAL A 110 16.97 1.76 -6.70
CA VAL A 110 17.95 0.86 -7.31
C VAL A 110 18.60 1.54 -8.52
N MET A 111 19.85 1.20 -8.81
CA MET A 111 20.56 1.69 -10.00
C MET A 111 19.94 1.10 -11.28
N ASN A 112 20.31 1.63 -12.44
CA ASN A 112 19.79 1.17 -13.75
C ASN A 112 19.92 -0.34 -14.00
N ASN A 113 20.96 -1.00 -13.46
CA ASN A 113 21.13 -2.46 -13.52
C ASN A 113 20.30 -3.24 -12.47
N GLY A 114 19.39 -2.58 -11.75
CA GLY A 114 18.54 -3.17 -10.72
C GLY A 114 19.24 -3.44 -9.37
N SER A 115 20.55 -3.14 -9.26
CA SER A 115 21.26 -3.33 -7.99
C SER A 115 20.95 -2.22 -6.99
N ALA A 116 20.92 -2.57 -5.70
CA ALA A 116 20.65 -1.63 -4.64
C ALA A 116 21.77 -0.59 -4.45
N LEU A 117 21.39 0.58 -3.93
CA LEU A 117 22.35 1.62 -3.52
C LEU A 117 23.13 1.19 -2.27
N SER A 118 24.29 1.82 -2.03
CA SER A 118 25.07 1.64 -0.81
C SER A 118 25.34 3.00 -0.15
N PRO A 119 24.70 3.31 0.99
CA PRO A 119 23.73 2.49 1.72
C PRO A 119 22.39 2.34 0.99
N ASP A 120 21.61 1.32 1.39
CA ASP A 120 20.25 1.11 0.88
C ASP A 120 19.34 2.31 1.18
N VAL A 121 18.52 2.69 0.20
CA VAL A 121 17.53 3.76 0.35
C VAL A 121 16.14 3.17 0.13
N THR A 122 15.40 3.01 1.22
CA THR A 122 14.07 2.38 1.23
C THR A 122 13.05 3.22 1.99
N ALA A 123 11.77 3.03 1.67
CA ALA A 123 10.63 3.54 2.42
C ALA A 123 9.54 2.49 2.46
N SER A 124 8.84 2.37 3.59
CA SER A 124 7.78 1.37 3.76
C SER A 124 6.55 1.96 4.44
N ILE A 125 5.39 1.45 4.08
CA ILE A 125 4.11 1.70 4.74
C ILE A 125 3.29 0.40 4.82
N ALA A 126 2.36 0.34 5.75
CA ALA A 126 1.27 -0.62 5.75
C ALA A 126 -0.04 0.07 5.32
N VAL A 127 -0.93 -0.65 4.66
CA VAL A 127 -2.27 -0.18 4.30
C VAL A 127 -3.29 -1.28 4.54
N MET A 128 -4.55 -0.89 4.74
CA MET A 128 -5.71 -1.78 4.73
C MET A 128 -6.57 -1.45 3.52
N VAL A 129 -6.72 -2.37 2.58
CA VAL A 129 -7.57 -2.18 1.39
C VAL A 129 -8.95 -2.78 1.66
N THR A 130 -10.01 -2.06 1.30
CA THR A 130 -11.39 -2.53 1.40
C THR A 130 -12.18 -2.11 0.16
N ARG A 131 -13.12 -2.96 -0.29
CA ARG A 131 -14.10 -2.60 -1.31
C ARG A 131 -15.13 -1.60 -0.78
N GLY A 132 -15.36 -1.60 0.52
CA GLY A 132 -16.19 -0.62 1.21
C GLY A 132 -15.61 0.79 1.18
N PRO A 133 -16.39 1.82 1.57
CA PRO A 133 -15.84 3.15 1.78
C PRO A 133 -14.76 3.16 2.85
N ALA A 134 -13.74 4.01 2.68
CA ALA A 134 -12.63 4.12 3.64
C ALA A 134 -13.05 4.70 5.00
N THR A 135 -14.19 5.42 5.03
CA THR A 135 -14.71 6.13 6.18
C THR A 135 -16.23 6.05 6.21
N GLY A 136 -16.82 6.38 7.36
CA GLY A 136 -18.26 6.30 7.60
C GLY A 136 -18.62 5.04 8.37
N ALA A 137 -19.60 5.17 9.27
CA ALA A 137 -20.14 4.04 10.00
C ALA A 137 -21.09 3.24 9.09
N PRO A 138 -20.96 1.91 9.03
CA PRO A 138 -21.86 1.07 8.27
C PRO A 138 -23.27 1.11 8.86
N GLY A 139 -24.28 1.08 8.00
CA GLY A 139 -25.68 1.18 8.38
C GLY A 139 -26.52 0.12 7.71
N LEU A 140 -27.52 -0.36 8.45
CA LEU A 140 -28.49 -1.34 8.00
C LEU A 140 -29.86 -0.99 8.56
N SER A 141 -30.87 -0.96 7.71
CA SER A 141 -32.25 -0.66 8.10
C SER A 141 -33.24 -1.48 7.29
N ILE A 142 -34.25 -2.06 7.95
CA ILE A 142 -35.41 -2.64 7.26
C ILE A 142 -36.31 -1.49 6.82
N ALA A 143 -36.55 -1.37 5.51
CA ALA A 143 -37.42 -0.36 4.92
C ALA A 143 -38.89 -0.82 4.86
N SER A 144 -39.10 -2.12 4.64
CA SER A 144 -40.40 -2.78 4.64
C SER A 144 -40.20 -4.26 4.95
N PRO A 145 -41.08 -4.92 5.71
CA PRO A 145 -42.28 -4.37 6.32
C PRO A 145 -41.96 -3.46 7.51
N ARG A 146 -42.96 -2.68 7.95
CA ARG A 146 -42.85 -1.95 9.21
C ARG A 146 -43.01 -2.92 10.38
N GLU A 147 -42.44 -2.54 11.52
CA GLU A 147 -42.62 -3.28 12.76
C GLU A 147 -44.11 -3.52 13.05
N GLY A 148 -44.46 -4.76 13.42
CA GLY A 148 -45.83 -5.17 13.70
C GLY A 148 -46.75 -5.33 12.49
N ALA A 149 -46.25 -5.26 11.26
CA ALA A 149 -47.06 -5.52 10.08
C ALA A 149 -47.64 -6.95 10.06
N LEU A 150 -48.89 -7.09 9.63
CA LEU A 150 -49.49 -8.38 9.32
C LEU A 150 -49.07 -8.79 7.90
N LEU A 151 -48.42 -9.95 7.80
CA LEU A 151 -47.87 -10.45 6.55
C LEU A 151 -48.52 -11.79 6.18
N GLY A 152 -48.54 -12.09 4.89
CA GLY A 152 -48.86 -13.42 4.40
C GLY A 152 -47.70 -14.39 4.62
N THR A 153 -47.95 -15.66 4.33
CA THR A 153 -46.90 -16.69 4.41
C THR A 153 -45.75 -16.42 3.46
N ASP A 154 -46.00 -15.92 2.25
CA ASP A 154 -44.98 -15.41 1.34
C ASP A 154 -44.79 -13.91 1.57
N SER A 155 -43.63 -13.54 2.10
CA SER A 155 -43.29 -12.20 2.55
C SER A 155 -42.00 -11.73 1.91
N THR A 156 -41.97 -10.45 1.52
CA THR A 156 -40.77 -9.82 0.98
C THR A 156 -40.31 -8.71 1.93
N VAL A 157 -39.04 -8.74 2.29
CA VAL A 157 -38.39 -7.75 3.16
C VAL A 157 -37.44 -6.92 2.31
N SER A 158 -37.69 -5.62 2.24
CA SER A 158 -36.78 -4.65 1.65
C SER A 158 -35.98 -3.98 2.74
N PHE A 159 -34.67 -3.89 2.55
CA PHE A 159 -33.75 -3.25 3.48
C PHE A 159 -32.82 -2.30 2.72
N ARG A 160 -32.04 -1.52 3.47
CA ARG A 160 -31.05 -0.60 2.93
C ARG A 160 -29.73 -0.82 3.66
N VAL A 161 -28.66 -0.84 2.89
CA VAL A 161 -27.27 -0.88 3.38
C VAL A 161 -26.61 0.45 3.04
N THR A 162 -25.88 1.02 3.98
CA THR A 162 -25.12 2.26 3.78
C THR A 162 -23.70 2.11 4.30
N ASN A 163 -22.74 2.77 3.66
CA ASN A 163 -21.32 2.76 4.00
C ASN A 163 -20.72 1.35 4.20
N PHE A 164 -21.27 0.35 3.50
CA PHE A 164 -20.85 -1.04 3.59
C PHE A 164 -21.06 -1.70 2.23
N VAL A 165 -20.09 -2.49 1.79
CA VAL A 165 -20.18 -3.23 0.53
C VAL A 165 -20.39 -4.71 0.83
N LEU A 166 -21.44 -5.27 0.25
CA LEU A 166 -21.73 -6.69 0.36
C LEU A 166 -20.83 -7.46 -0.62
N VAL A 167 -20.17 -8.50 -0.11
CA VAL A 167 -19.17 -9.28 -0.85
C VAL A 167 -19.42 -10.79 -0.71
N PRO A 168 -18.97 -11.59 -1.68
CA PRO A 168 -18.97 -13.04 -1.56
C PRO A 168 -18.17 -13.51 -0.35
N ALA A 169 -18.54 -14.70 0.16
CA ALA A 169 -17.80 -15.35 1.24
C ALA A 169 -16.34 -15.68 0.82
N GLY A 170 -15.45 -15.79 1.81
CA GLY A 170 -14.06 -16.22 1.61
C GLY A 170 -13.02 -15.10 1.52
N GLY A 171 -13.42 -13.84 1.71
CA GLY A 171 -12.50 -12.72 1.87
C GLY A 171 -11.76 -12.73 3.23
N PRO A 172 -10.73 -11.88 3.41
CA PRO A 172 -10.04 -11.77 4.68
C PRO A 172 -10.95 -11.19 5.76
N ALA A 173 -10.82 -11.69 6.98
CA ALA A 173 -11.53 -11.18 8.16
C ALA A 173 -10.98 -9.81 8.59
N GLY A 174 -11.79 -9.03 9.31
CA GLY A 174 -11.38 -7.73 9.86
C GLY A 174 -11.17 -6.62 8.82
N VAL A 175 -11.59 -6.82 7.56
CA VAL A 175 -11.58 -5.75 6.57
C VAL A 175 -12.76 -4.81 6.86
N PRO A 176 -12.51 -3.50 7.04
CA PRO A 176 -13.56 -2.56 7.42
C PRO A 176 -14.57 -2.34 6.29
N ASN A 177 -15.83 -2.10 6.64
CA ASN A 177 -16.88 -1.65 5.72
C ASN A 177 -17.16 -2.58 4.53
N GLU A 178 -16.78 -3.84 4.60
CA GLU A 178 -17.20 -4.88 3.66
C GLU A 178 -17.53 -6.19 4.38
N GLY A 179 -18.40 -6.99 3.77
CA GLY A 179 -18.79 -8.28 4.34
C GLY A 179 -20.17 -8.72 3.85
N ARG A 180 -21.02 -9.19 4.75
CA ARG A 180 -22.31 -9.83 4.42
C ARG A 180 -23.40 -9.39 5.39
N ILE A 181 -24.63 -9.79 5.12
CA ILE A 181 -25.74 -9.68 6.09
C ILE A 181 -26.03 -11.07 6.64
N ARG A 182 -26.02 -11.24 7.96
CA ARG A 182 -26.60 -12.41 8.63
C ARG A 182 -28.09 -12.15 8.86
N VAL A 183 -28.91 -13.08 8.39
CA VAL A 183 -30.35 -13.07 8.60
C VAL A 183 -30.69 -14.04 9.73
N ARG A 184 -31.41 -13.55 10.74
CA ARG A 184 -31.94 -14.39 11.81
C ARG A 184 -33.45 -14.29 11.86
N LEU A 185 -34.11 -15.45 11.86
CA LEU A 185 -35.55 -15.57 12.02
C LEU A 185 -35.82 -16.28 13.36
N ASP A 186 -36.56 -15.62 14.23
CA ASP A 186 -36.87 -16.07 15.60
C ASP A 186 -35.61 -16.43 16.41
N GLY A 187 -34.53 -15.67 16.19
CA GLY A 187 -33.23 -15.85 16.84
C GLY A 187 -32.34 -16.93 16.21
N ALA A 188 -32.87 -17.77 15.32
CA ALA A 188 -32.10 -18.79 14.60
C ALA A 188 -31.47 -18.21 13.32
N ASN A 189 -30.27 -18.67 12.96
CA ASN A 189 -29.66 -18.31 11.68
C ASN A 189 -30.52 -18.86 10.53
N TYR A 190 -30.94 -17.97 9.62
CA TYR A 190 -31.78 -18.32 8.48
C TYR A 190 -30.97 -18.38 7.19
N SER A 191 -30.23 -17.31 6.89
CA SER A 191 -29.38 -17.21 5.69
C SER A 191 -28.29 -16.15 5.87
N GLU A 192 -27.37 -16.08 4.92
CA GLU A 192 -26.45 -14.97 4.74
C GLU A 192 -26.63 -14.37 3.35
N LEU A 193 -26.71 -13.04 3.27
CA LEU A 193 -26.88 -12.30 2.01
C LEU A 193 -25.58 -11.64 1.60
N THR A 194 -25.31 -11.65 0.29
CA THR A 194 -24.14 -11.03 -0.33
C THR A 194 -24.50 -9.92 -1.31
N ASP A 195 -25.78 -9.55 -1.36
CA ASP A 195 -26.34 -8.44 -2.14
C ASP A 195 -27.51 -7.80 -1.38
N ASP A 196 -28.00 -6.68 -1.90
CA ASP A 196 -29.11 -5.91 -1.35
C ASP A 196 -30.46 -6.27 -1.98
N ALA A 197 -30.57 -7.46 -2.59
CA ALA A 197 -31.83 -7.93 -3.13
C ALA A 197 -32.87 -8.10 -2.00
N PRO A 198 -34.17 -7.86 -2.28
CA PRO A 198 -35.21 -8.12 -1.30
C PRO A 198 -35.16 -9.56 -0.79
N LEU A 199 -35.25 -9.73 0.52
CA LEU A 199 -35.24 -11.03 1.18
C LEU A 199 -36.65 -11.63 1.11
N HIS A 200 -36.76 -12.82 0.55
CA HIS A 200 -37.99 -13.60 0.54
C HIS A 200 -38.04 -14.54 1.75
N LEU A 201 -39.17 -14.50 2.47
CA LEU A 201 -39.42 -15.30 3.66
C LEU A 201 -40.71 -16.09 3.50
N ASN A 202 -40.62 -17.37 3.87
CA ASN A 202 -41.79 -18.22 4.07
C ASN A 202 -42.09 -18.31 5.56
N LEU A 203 -43.04 -17.50 6.02
CA LEU A 203 -43.43 -17.40 7.42
C LEU A 203 -44.56 -18.37 7.74
N LYS A 204 -44.49 -18.97 8.94
CA LYS A 204 -45.61 -19.75 9.48
C LYS A 204 -46.60 -18.80 10.17
N ASP A 205 -47.77 -19.31 10.50
CA ASP A 205 -48.71 -18.54 11.31
C ASP A 205 -48.12 -18.26 12.70
N GLY A 206 -48.22 -17.01 13.13
CA GLY A 206 -47.78 -16.55 14.44
C GLY A 206 -46.85 -15.33 14.39
N PRO A 207 -46.43 -14.84 15.57
CA PRO A 207 -45.47 -13.75 15.65
C PRO A 207 -44.07 -14.23 15.24
N HIS A 208 -43.36 -13.37 14.53
CA HIS A 208 -41.99 -13.61 14.08
C HIS A 208 -41.09 -12.43 14.39
N THR A 209 -39.82 -12.71 14.70
CA THR A 209 -38.77 -11.68 14.83
C THR A 209 -37.74 -11.87 13.73
N LEU A 210 -37.57 -10.85 12.90
CA LEU A 210 -36.51 -10.80 11.90
C LEU A 210 -35.38 -9.88 12.39
N THR A 211 -34.15 -10.37 12.38
CA THR A 211 -32.96 -9.57 12.66
C THR A 211 -32.03 -9.66 11.45
N LEU A 212 -31.59 -8.50 10.97
CA LEU A 212 -30.53 -8.39 9.97
C LEU A 212 -29.31 -7.79 10.68
N GLU A 213 -28.16 -8.45 10.56
CA GLU A 213 -26.89 -8.02 11.15
C GLU A 213 -25.87 -7.85 10.03
N LEU A 214 -25.19 -6.72 9.94
CA LEU A 214 -23.97 -6.66 9.14
C LEU A 214 -22.91 -7.51 9.84
N ILE A 215 -22.16 -8.27 9.05
CA ILE A 215 -21.04 -9.08 9.52
C ILE A 215 -19.86 -8.93 8.59
N ASP A 216 -18.64 -8.90 9.13
CA ASP A 216 -17.41 -8.97 8.36
C ASP A 216 -17.22 -10.37 7.72
N ASN A 217 -16.16 -10.55 6.95
CA ASN A 217 -15.87 -11.86 6.35
C ASN A 217 -15.53 -12.96 7.38
N GLY A 218 -15.14 -12.59 8.60
CA GLY A 218 -14.95 -13.50 9.73
C GLY A 218 -16.23 -13.83 10.51
N GLY A 219 -17.37 -13.23 10.13
CA GLY A 219 -18.66 -13.42 10.78
C GLY A 219 -18.88 -12.59 12.05
N GLN A 220 -18.03 -11.59 12.31
CA GLN A 220 -18.18 -10.64 13.42
C GLN A 220 -19.07 -9.47 12.99
N SER A 221 -19.97 -9.01 13.87
CA SER A 221 -20.81 -7.83 13.65
C SER A 221 -20.13 -6.51 14.00
#